data_AF-A0A6H9IED7-F1
#
_entry.id   AF-A0A6H9IED7-F1
#
_cell.length_a   1.000
_cell.length_b   1.000
_cell.length_c   1.000
_cell.angle_alpha   90.00
_cell.angle_beta   90.00
_cell.angle_gamma   90.00
#
_symmetry.space_group_name_H-M   'P 1'
#
loop_
_entity.id
_entity.type
_entity.pdbx_description
1 polymer ?
#
loop_
_entity_poly.entity_id
_entity_poly.type
_entity_poly.pdbx_seq_one_letter_code
_entity_poly.pdbx_strand_id
1 'polypeptide(L)'
;MEELPDKIIGLDQIRINRGIGKICKCENRKFVLDTTNKRVTCHSCGSVVDPYDAIVDLANQREEFNRQAELLLEQKKQLAAYKPHLRIIKSLEKSYRGRKMLPYCPRCSEPFYLEELTHWMGISYAKRRIEKWKEQNPTK
;
A
#
# COMPACT_ATOMS: atom_id res chain seq x y z
N MET A 1 -35.95 -65.63 21.92
CA MET A 1 -35.19 -64.59 22.63
C MET A 1 -34.20 -64.02 21.63
N GLU A 2 -34.29 -62.80 21.12
CA GLU A 2 -35.21 -61.67 21.27
C GLU A 2 -35.24 -60.99 19.89
N GLU A 3 -36.43 -60.72 19.35
CA GLU A 3 -36.58 -59.96 18.10
C GLU A 3 -36.25 -58.49 18.39
N LEU A 4 -35.20 -57.97 17.76
CA LEU A 4 -34.87 -56.55 17.80
C LEU A 4 -36.00 -55.74 17.13
N PRO A 5 -36.45 -54.61 17.71
CA PRO A 5 -37.59 -53.88 17.20
C PRO A 5 -37.31 -53.24 15.82
N ASP A 6 -38.25 -53.41 14.89
CA ASP A 6 -38.24 -53.04 13.46
C ASP A 6 -38.13 -51.53 13.12
N LYS A 7 -37.71 -50.68 14.05
CA LYS A 7 -37.61 -49.22 13.82
C LYS A 7 -36.38 -48.62 14.50
N ILE A 8 -35.21 -49.02 14.02
CA ILE A 8 -33.98 -48.29 14.30
C ILE A 8 -33.95 -47.07 13.36
N ILE A 9 -34.34 -45.91 13.88
CA ILE A 9 -34.20 -44.63 13.16
C ILE A 9 -32.78 -44.14 13.42
N GLY A 10 -31.89 -44.33 12.45
CA GLY A 10 -30.54 -43.76 12.46
C GLY A 10 -30.61 -42.24 12.32
N LEU A 11 -30.56 -41.53 13.43
CA LEU A 11 -30.36 -40.08 13.44
C LEU A 11 -28.86 -39.82 13.33
N ASP A 12 -28.36 -39.82 12.10
CA ASP A 12 -27.01 -39.38 11.83
C ASP A 12 -26.90 -37.88 12.17
N GLN A 13 -25.80 -37.48 12.80
CA GLN A 13 -25.66 -36.25 13.59
C GLN A 13 -26.30 -35.00 12.95
N ILE A 14 -27.49 -34.61 13.42
CA ILE A 14 -28.09 -33.32 13.05
C ILE A 14 -27.32 -32.22 13.78
N ARG A 15 -26.33 -31.63 13.10
CA ARG A 15 -25.73 -30.35 13.53
C ARG A 15 -26.76 -29.23 13.33
N ILE A 16 -27.61 -29.04 14.33
CA ILE A 16 -28.49 -27.87 14.41
C ILE A 16 -27.61 -26.68 14.79
N ASN A 17 -27.31 -25.80 13.84
CA ASN A 17 -26.66 -24.52 14.10
C ASN A 17 -27.60 -23.60 14.90
N ARG A 18 -27.73 -23.86 16.21
CA ARG A 18 -28.47 -23.03 17.15
C ARG A 18 -27.62 -21.80 17.47
N GLY A 19 -27.97 -20.65 16.90
CA GLY A 19 -27.34 -19.36 17.24
C GLY A 19 -26.92 -18.49 16.06
N ILE A 20 -27.05 -18.95 14.82
CA ILE A 20 -26.86 -18.07 13.66
C ILE A 20 -28.02 -17.08 13.64
N GLY A 21 -27.74 -15.81 13.98
CA GLY A 21 -28.71 -14.75 13.80
C GLY A 21 -29.21 -14.74 12.36
N LYS A 22 -30.54 -14.61 12.18
CA LYS A 22 -31.16 -14.59 10.85
C LYS A 22 -30.63 -13.47 9.94
N ILE A 23 -30.02 -12.44 10.54
CA ILE A 23 -29.51 -11.25 9.87
C ILE A 23 -28.01 -11.12 10.18
N CYS A 24 -27.19 -11.01 9.13
CA CYS A 24 -25.75 -10.79 9.24
C CYS A 24 -25.46 -9.36 9.74
N LYS A 25 -24.64 -9.23 10.80
CA LYS A 25 -24.18 -7.94 11.35
C LYS A 25 -22.70 -7.64 11.06
N CYS A 26 -22.05 -8.40 10.18
CA CYS A 26 -20.64 -8.19 9.86
C CYS A 26 -20.47 -6.93 8.99
N GLU A 27 -19.46 -6.11 9.29
CA GLU A 27 -19.09 -4.93 8.49
C GLU A 27 -18.30 -5.32 7.23
N ASN A 28 -17.31 -6.21 7.36
CA ASN A 28 -16.54 -6.74 6.23
C ASN A 28 -16.99 -8.15 5.89
N ARG A 29 -18.04 -8.24 5.07
CA ARG A 29 -18.61 -9.52 4.64
C ARG A 29 -17.79 -10.12 3.51
N LYS A 30 -17.44 -11.40 3.66
CA LYS A 30 -16.97 -12.23 2.55
C LYS A 30 -18.13 -13.10 2.10
N PHE A 31 -18.54 -12.95 0.85
CA PHE A 31 -19.71 -13.64 0.33
C PHE A 31 -19.33 -15.00 -0.26
N VAL A 32 -20.16 -16.01 0.02
CA VAL A 32 -20.13 -17.33 -0.63
C VAL A 32 -21.45 -17.50 -1.37
N LEU A 33 -21.36 -17.75 -2.67
CA LEU A 33 -22.49 -17.91 -3.56
C LEU A 33 -22.79 -19.39 -3.75
N ASP A 34 -24.01 -19.80 -3.40
CA ASP A 34 -24.56 -21.08 -3.81
C ASP A 34 -25.38 -20.86 -5.08
N THR A 35 -24.81 -21.24 -6.23
CA THR A 35 -25.43 -21.07 -7.55
C THR A 35 -26.63 -22.01 -7.76
N THR A 36 -26.68 -23.13 -7.05
CA THR A 36 -27.75 -24.12 -7.16
C THR A 36 -29.00 -23.65 -6.44
N ASN A 37 -28.84 -23.16 -5.22
CA ASN A 37 -29.95 -22.66 -4.41
C ASN A 37 -30.20 -21.15 -4.54
N LYS A 38 -29.38 -20.45 -5.34
CA LYS A 38 -29.41 -18.99 -5.54
C LYS A 38 -29.36 -18.22 -4.21
N ARG A 39 -28.49 -18.66 -3.30
CA ARG A 39 -28.34 -18.08 -1.95
C ARG A 39 -26.98 -17.44 -1.78
N VAL A 40 -26.97 -16.27 -1.14
CA VAL A 40 -25.74 -15.61 -0.70
C VAL A 40 -25.60 -15.85 0.79
N THR A 41 -24.45 -16.35 1.21
CA THR A 41 -24.13 -16.55 2.63
C THR A 41 -22.87 -15.79 2.99
N CYS A 42 -22.79 -15.31 4.22
CA CYS A 42 -21.56 -14.73 4.74
C CYS A 42 -20.63 -15.85 5.20
N HIS A 43 -19.39 -15.88 4.69
CA HIS A 43 -18.37 -16.83 5.12
C HIS A 43 -18.06 -16.73 6.61
N SER A 44 -18.11 -15.52 7.18
CA SER A 44 -17.67 -15.27 8.56
C SER A 44 -18.69 -15.70 9.61
N CYS A 45 -19.99 -15.50 9.36
CA CYS A 45 -21.05 -15.83 10.33
C CYS A 45 -21.98 -16.95 9.87
N GLY A 46 -21.90 -17.39 8.62
CA GLY A 46 -22.78 -18.41 8.05
C GLY A 46 -24.24 -17.97 7.84
N SER A 47 -24.59 -16.73 8.23
CA SER A 47 -25.93 -16.18 8.00
C SER A 47 -26.19 -15.97 6.51
N VAL A 48 -27.45 -16.17 6.11
CA VAL A 48 -27.93 -15.79 4.78
C VAL A 48 -27.94 -14.26 4.70
N VAL A 49 -27.38 -13.74 3.61
CA VAL A 49 -27.40 -12.31 3.29
C VAL A 49 -28.39 -12.11 2.14
N ASP A 50 -29.14 -11.01 2.18
CA ASP A 50 -30.01 -10.67 1.08
C ASP A 50 -29.18 -10.37 -0.20
N PRO A 51 -29.58 -10.87 -1.38
CA PRO A 51 -28.84 -10.60 -2.62
C PRO A 51 -28.73 -9.11 -2.96
N TYR A 52 -29.74 -8.29 -2.62
CA TYR A 52 -29.68 -6.85 -2.86
C TYR A 52 -28.60 -6.20 -1.99
N ASP A 53 -28.59 -6.49 -0.69
CA ASP A 53 -27.56 -6.00 0.24
C ASP A 53 -26.16 -6.41 -0.20
N ALA A 54 -26.00 -7.66 -0.68
CA ALA A 54 -24.71 -8.15 -1.16
C ALA A 54 -24.22 -7.41 -2.42
N ILE A 55 -25.13 -7.07 -3.35
CA ILE A 55 -24.78 -6.29 -4.54
C ILE A 55 -24.38 -4.85 -4.16
N VAL A 56 -25.10 -4.23 -3.23
CA VAL A 56 -24.78 -2.89 -2.71
C VAL A 56 -23.40 -2.89 -2.03
N ASP A 57 -23.13 -3.88 -1.17
CA ASP A 57 -21.84 -4.03 -0.49
C ASP A 57 -20.70 -4.19 -1.50
N LEU A 58 -20.89 -5.01 -2.55
CA LEU A 58 -19.90 -5.20 -3.62
C LEU A 58 -19.67 -3.94 -4.45
N ALA A 59 -20.72 -3.18 -4.77
CA ALA A 59 -20.60 -1.93 -5.50
C ALA A 59 -19.80 -0.89 -4.70
N ASN A 60 -20.14 -0.70 -3.42
CA ASN A 60 -19.46 0.22 -2.52
C ASN A 60 -17.97 -0.16 -2.33
N GLN A 61 -17.67 -1.44 -2.16
CA GLN A 61 -16.28 -1.91 -2.05
C GLN A 61 -15.47 -1.61 -3.31
N ARG A 62 -16.08 -1.74 -4.50
CA ARG A 62 -15.41 -1.45 -5.77
C ARG A 62 -15.15 0.04 -5.96
N GLU A 63 -16.09 0.90 -5.58
CA GLU A 63 -15.89 2.35 -5.62
C GLU A 63 -14.73 2.78 -4.72
N GLU A 64 -14.69 2.28 -3.48
CA GLU A 64 -13.62 2.64 -2.55
C GLU A 64 -12.25 2.08 -3.02
N PHE A 65 -12.21 0.87 -3.58
CA PHE A 65 -10.99 0.33 -4.18
C PHE A 65 -10.50 1.18 -5.35
N ASN A 66 -11.39 1.61 -6.24
CA ASN A 66 -11.03 2.48 -7.36
C ASN A 66 -10.49 3.83 -6.87
N ARG A 67 -11.14 4.42 -5.86
CA ARG A 67 -10.68 5.68 -5.24
C ARG A 67 -9.27 5.55 -4.67
N GLN A 68 -9.00 4.45 -3.97
CA GLN A 68 -7.66 4.17 -3.44
C GLN A 68 -6.64 3.96 -4.56
N ALA A 69 -6.99 3.24 -5.62
CA ALA A 69 -6.12 3.03 -6.77
C ALA A 69 -5.79 4.35 -7.48
N GLU A 70 -6.77 5.23 -7.68
CA GLU A 70 -6.57 6.56 -8.25
C GLU A 70 -5.64 7.43 -7.41
N LEU A 71 -5.85 7.45 -6.08
CA LEU A 71 -5.02 8.20 -5.15
C LEU A 71 -3.57 7.70 -5.16
N LEU A 72 -3.36 6.38 -5.20
CA LEU A 72 -2.02 5.79 -5.33
C LEU A 72 -1.36 6.16 -6.67
N LEU A 73 -2.11 6.16 -7.77
CA LEU A 73 -1.61 6.58 -9.08
C LEU A 73 -1.22 8.06 -9.07
N GLU A 74 -2.00 8.92 -8.43
CA GLU A 74 -1.68 10.34 -8.29
C GLU A 74 -0.42 10.56 -7.44
N GLN A 75 -0.32 9.91 -6.29
CA GLN A 75 0.88 9.96 -5.44
C GLN A 75 2.12 9.50 -6.21
N LYS A 76 2.02 8.41 -6.97
CA LYS A 76 3.12 7.93 -7.82
C LYS A 76 3.53 8.98 -8.85
N LYS A 77 2.58 9.65 -9.50
CA LYS A 77 2.86 10.74 -10.46
C LYS A 77 3.59 11.90 -9.77
N GLN A 78 3.14 12.30 -8.59
CA GLN A 78 3.77 13.38 -7.81
C GLN A 78 5.20 13.02 -7.42
N LEU A 79 5.45 11.79 -6.93
CA LEU A 79 6.79 11.31 -6.59
C LEU A 79 7.71 11.22 -7.81
N ALA A 80 7.19 10.77 -8.96
CA ALA A 80 7.96 10.74 -10.21
C ALA A 80 8.30 12.15 -10.73
N ALA A 81 7.40 13.11 -10.55
CA ALA A 81 7.64 14.52 -10.89
C ALA A 81 8.62 15.19 -9.91
N TYR A 82 8.71 14.70 -8.67
CA TYR A 82 9.56 15.26 -7.64
C TYR A 82 11.04 14.98 -7.91
N LYS A 83 11.75 16.01 -8.42
CA LYS A 83 13.19 15.96 -8.71
C LYS A 83 13.96 16.87 -7.74
N PRO A 84 14.46 16.36 -6.60
CA PRO A 84 15.06 17.19 -5.56
C PRO A 84 16.31 17.95 -6.04
N HIS A 85 17.14 17.33 -6.88
CA HIS A 85 18.33 17.95 -7.45
C HIS A 85 18.01 19.23 -8.24
N LEU A 86 16.92 19.27 -9.00
CA LEU A 86 16.50 20.48 -9.73
C LEU A 86 16.07 21.61 -8.79
N ARG A 87 15.40 21.29 -7.68
CA ARG A 87 15.04 22.30 -6.67
C ARG A 87 16.28 22.91 -6.03
N ILE A 88 17.26 22.07 -5.71
CA ILE A 88 18.55 22.51 -5.15
C ILE A 88 19.28 23.41 -6.15
N ILE A 89 19.37 23.01 -7.42
CA ILE A 89 20.03 23.83 -8.47
C ILE A 89 19.32 25.18 -8.63
N LYS A 90 17.98 25.22 -8.68
CA LYS A 90 17.23 26.48 -8.74
C LYS A 90 17.47 27.37 -7.52
N SER A 91 17.55 26.78 -6.33
CA SER A 91 17.85 27.52 -5.10
C SER A 91 19.28 28.06 -5.12
N LEU A 92 20.25 27.25 -5.57
CA LEU A 92 21.64 27.63 -5.73
C LEU A 92 21.79 28.80 -6.71
N GLU A 93 21.14 28.70 -7.87
CA GLU A 93 21.12 29.74 -8.89
C GLU A 93 20.55 31.06 -8.35
N LYS A 94 19.43 31.01 -7.63
CA LYS A 94 18.82 32.20 -7.01
C LYS A 94 19.78 32.89 -6.03
N SER A 95 20.48 32.13 -5.20
CA SER A 95 21.49 32.67 -4.28
C SER A 95 22.70 33.23 -5.02
N TYR A 96 23.13 32.57 -6.11
CA TYR A 96 24.29 32.97 -6.89
C TYR A 96 24.07 34.26 -7.70
N ARG A 97 22.85 34.49 -8.22
CA ARG A 97 22.49 35.69 -9.00
C ARG A 97 22.80 37.01 -8.28
N GLY A 98 22.74 37.04 -6.95
CA GLY A 98 23.07 38.22 -6.16
C GLY A 98 24.58 38.53 -6.05
N ARG A 99 25.47 37.61 -6.47
CA ARG A 99 26.95 37.67 -6.39
C ARG A 99 27.53 38.11 -5.02
N LYS A 100 26.76 38.01 -3.93
CA LYS A 100 27.19 38.36 -2.57
C LYS A 100 27.86 37.19 -1.83
N MET A 101 27.51 35.96 -2.19
CA MET A 101 27.98 34.75 -1.52
C MET A 101 28.29 33.66 -2.55
N LEU A 102 29.44 33.00 -2.39
CA LEU A 102 29.83 31.85 -3.20
C LEU A 102 29.52 30.53 -2.47
N PRO A 103 29.14 29.48 -3.21
CA PRO A 103 29.03 28.15 -2.62
C PRO A 103 30.41 27.64 -2.22
N TYR A 104 30.46 26.87 -1.13
CA TYR A 104 31.66 26.15 -0.70
C TYR A 104 31.49 24.65 -0.88
N CYS A 105 32.59 23.96 -1.14
CA CYS A 105 32.59 22.51 -1.20
C CYS A 105 32.40 21.93 0.20
N PRO A 106 31.43 21.04 0.45
CA PRO A 106 31.14 20.51 1.78
C PRO A 106 32.22 19.56 2.35
N ARG A 107 33.33 19.33 1.61
CA ARG A 107 34.41 18.42 2.02
C ARG A 107 35.75 19.10 2.28
N CYS A 108 36.14 20.03 1.43
CA CYS A 108 37.35 20.83 1.62
C CYS A 108 37.05 22.24 2.16
N SER A 109 35.77 22.64 2.22
CA SER A 109 35.32 23.97 2.63
C SER A 109 35.84 25.12 1.75
N GLU A 110 36.35 24.79 0.58
CA GLU A 110 36.87 25.76 -0.38
C GLU A 110 35.72 26.39 -1.19
N PRO A 111 35.65 27.74 -1.29
CA PRO A 111 34.68 28.41 -2.13
C PRO A 111 35.01 28.20 -3.61
N PHE A 112 34.00 28.05 -4.46
CA PHE A 112 34.19 27.86 -5.91
C PHE A 112 33.16 28.64 -6.73
N TYR A 113 33.56 29.04 -7.93
CA TYR A 113 32.64 29.64 -8.91
C TYR A 113 31.84 28.56 -9.64
N LEU A 114 30.57 28.84 -9.97
CA LEU A 114 29.74 27.85 -10.68
C LEU A 114 30.27 27.55 -12.09
N GLU A 115 30.99 28.49 -12.69
CA GLU A 115 31.68 28.38 -13.97
C GLU A 115 32.76 27.29 -13.97
N GLU A 116 33.27 26.90 -12.79
CA GLU A 116 34.27 25.83 -12.65
C GLU A 116 33.66 24.42 -12.75
N LEU A 117 32.33 24.27 -12.68
CA LEU A 117 31.62 22.99 -12.78
C LEU A 117 31.53 22.46 -14.23
N THR A 118 32.67 22.34 -14.90
CA THR A 118 32.79 21.87 -16.29
C THR A 118 33.13 20.40 -16.40
N HIS A 119 33.76 19.83 -15.37
CA HIS A 119 34.27 18.47 -15.37
C HIS A 119 33.31 17.50 -14.69
N TRP A 120 33.14 16.32 -15.29
CA TRP A 120 32.26 15.27 -14.81
C TRP A 120 33.05 14.01 -14.47
N MET A 121 32.58 13.26 -13.50
CA MET A 121 33.18 12.01 -13.05
C MET A 121 32.12 10.90 -13.05
N GLY A 122 32.52 9.68 -13.41
CA GLY A 122 31.63 8.53 -13.39
C GLY A 122 31.02 8.29 -12.01
N ILE A 123 29.70 8.04 -11.96
CA ILE A 123 28.93 7.93 -10.71
C ILE A 123 29.48 6.85 -9.78
N SER A 124 29.86 5.69 -10.32
CA SER A 124 30.41 4.56 -9.56
C SER A 124 31.71 4.95 -8.84
N TYR A 125 32.62 5.62 -9.55
CA TYR A 125 33.89 6.06 -8.99
C TYR A 125 33.71 7.20 -7.99
N ALA A 126 32.83 8.16 -8.30
CA ALA A 126 32.50 9.26 -7.41
C ALA A 126 31.98 8.72 -6.07
N LYS A 127 30.97 7.83 -6.08
CA LYS A 127 30.38 7.19 -4.89
C LYS A 127 31.43 6.56 -3.97
N ARG A 128 32.29 5.70 -4.53
CA ARG A 128 33.37 5.04 -3.77
C ARG A 128 34.29 6.06 -3.08
N ARG A 129 34.58 7.18 -3.74
CA ARG A 129 35.39 8.27 -3.16
C ARG A 129 34.62 9.06 -2.10
N ILE A 130 33.29 9.22 -2.22
CA ILE A 130 32.43 9.80 -1.16
C ILE A 130 32.45 8.93 0.09
N GLU A 131 32.24 7.62 -0.08
CA GLU A 131 32.19 6.65 1.01
C GLU A 131 33.50 6.63 1.79
N LYS A 132 34.64 6.49 1.07
CA LYS A 132 35.98 6.57 1.69
C LYS A 132 36.18 7.85 2.50
N TRP A 133 35.71 9.00 2.00
CA TRP A 133 35.85 10.26 2.71
C TRP A 133 35.01 10.30 4.00
N LYS A 134 33.78 9.74 3.97
CA LYS A 134 32.90 9.63 5.14
C LYS A 134 33.45 8.67 6.21
N GLU A 135 34.04 7.55 5.79
CA GLU A 135 34.70 6.60 6.70
C GLU A 135 35.89 7.24 7.44
N GLN A 136 36.63 8.11 6.74
CA GLN A 136 37.79 8.82 7.29
C GLN A 136 37.39 10.03 8.15
N ASN A 137 36.23 10.62 7.89
CA ASN A 137 35.70 11.77 8.62
C ASN A 137 34.29 11.45 9.13
N PRO A 138 34.15 10.53 10.10
CA PRO A 138 32.86 10.27 10.72
C PRO A 138 32.41 11.58 11.38
N THR A 139 31.34 12.15 10.85
CA THR A 139 30.66 13.29 11.48
C THR A 139 30.30 12.89 12.90
N LYS A 140 30.86 13.59 13.89
CA LYS A 140 30.49 13.45 15.31
C LYS A 140 29.00 13.68 15.51
#